data_AF-A0A6I7NLM9-F1
#
_entry.id   AF-A0A6I7NLM9-F1
#
_cell.length_a   1.000
_cell.length_b   1.000
_cell.length_c   1.000
_cell.angle_alpha   90.00
_cell.angle_beta   90.00
_cell.angle_gamma   90.00
#
_symmetry.space_group_name_H-M   'P 1'
#
loop_
_entity.id
_entity.type
_entity.pdbx_description
1 polymer ?
#
loop_
_entity_poly.entity_id
_entity_poly.type
_entity_poly.pdbx_seq_one_letter_code
_entity_poly.pdbx_strand_id
1 'polypeptide(L)'
;MMKQKVMVTLLMSTMIVILSACGWFGDDNGDETAMADAIIVYTNQTSGGRETRLQTLISEANLGFSVEFVELAGQNLRSRLIAEKNFPIADVVLGGGVLEHLGLKNEGVTTPFFPTWLDTVDSVH
;
A
#
# COMPACT_ATOMS: atom_id res chain seq x y z
N MET A 1 54.54 7.22 29.31
CA MET A 1 53.57 6.59 28.37
C MET A 1 52.23 6.22 29.03
N MET A 2 51.73 7.01 29.99
CA MET A 2 50.40 6.81 30.62
C MET A 2 49.43 7.99 30.45
N LYS A 3 49.88 9.15 29.96
CA LYS A 3 48.99 10.32 29.76
C LYS A 3 48.27 10.34 28.41
N GLN A 4 48.76 9.57 27.43
CA GLN A 4 48.20 9.56 26.07
C GLN A 4 47.22 8.39 25.83
N LYS A 5 47.18 7.40 26.74
CA LYS A 5 46.21 6.30 26.68
C LYS A 5 44.88 6.66 27.35
N VAL A 6 44.90 7.56 28.34
CA VAL A 6 43.69 7.98 29.08
C VAL A 6 42.79 8.91 28.24
N MET A 7 43.33 9.60 27.24
CA MET A 7 42.58 10.51 26.38
C MET A 7 41.83 9.81 25.23
N VAL A 8 42.19 8.56 24.89
CA VAL A 8 41.55 7.81 23.79
C VAL A 8 40.40 6.92 24.29
N THR A 9 40.38 6.57 25.57
CA THR A 9 39.33 5.70 26.14
C THR A 9 38.09 6.46 26.64
N LEU A 10 38.08 7.80 26.57
CA LEU A 10 36.93 8.62 26.99
C LEU A 10 35.95 8.92 25.84
N LEU A 11 36.30 8.61 24.59
CA LEU A 11 35.45 8.92 23.43
C LEU A 11 34.53 7.76 22.97
N MET A 12 34.42 6.70 23.76
CA MET A 12 33.68 5.47 23.40
C MET A 12 32.59 5.09 24.42
N SER A 13 32.04 6.08 25.13
CA SER A 13 30.97 5.88 26.12
C SER A 13 29.85 6.92 26.05
N THR A 14 29.53 7.43 24.86
CA THR A 14 28.31 8.20 24.61
C THR A 14 27.60 7.65 23.38
N MET A 15 27.14 6.41 23.49
CA MET A 15 26.16 5.85 22.57
C MET A 15 25.26 4.96 23.39
N ILE A 16 24.33 5.57 24.12
CA ILE A 16 23.08 4.99 24.60
C ILE A 16 22.22 6.15 25.12
N VAL A 17 20.97 6.17 24.65
CA VAL A 17 19.87 7.12 24.90
C VAL A 17 19.97 8.45 24.14
N ILE A 18 19.37 8.52 22.95
CA ILE A 18 18.02 9.10 22.76
C ILE A 18 17.37 8.47 21.51
N LEU A 19 16.63 7.38 21.69
CA LEU A 19 15.61 6.95 20.73
C LEU A 19 14.27 7.40 21.30
N SER A 20 14.01 8.70 21.24
CA SER A 20 12.71 9.31 21.55
C SER A 20 12.35 10.21 20.37
N ALA A 21 12.05 9.56 19.26
CA ALA A 21 11.43 10.15 18.09
C ALA A 21 10.33 9.22 17.61
N CYS A 22 9.35 8.98 18.48
CA CYS A 22 8.01 8.55 18.14
C CYS A 22 7.08 9.37 19.03
N GLY A 23 6.10 10.04 18.42
CA GLY A 23 5.08 10.81 19.13
C GLY A 23 5.14 12.32 18.95
N TRP A 24 5.35 12.81 17.72
CA TRP A 24 4.84 14.13 17.35
C TRP A 24 4.39 14.12 15.89
N PHE A 25 3.24 13.50 15.63
CA PHE A 25 2.28 13.88 14.60
C PHE A 25 0.93 13.26 14.98
N GLY A 26 -0.10 14.09 15.11
CA GLY A 26 -1.50 13.67 15.03
C GLY A 26 -2.08 13.07 16.30
N ASP A 27 -2.76 13.93 17.07
CA ASP A 27 -3.98 13.55 17.77
C ASP A 27 -5.00 13.11 16.70
N ASP A 28 -5.28 11.81 16.62
CA ASP A 28 -6.54 11.32 16.11
C ASP A 28 -6.85 9.99 16.81
N ASN A 29 -8.08 9.84 17.26
CA ASN A 29 -8.54 8.68 18.02
C ASN A 29 -8.60 7.45 17.09
N GLY A 30 -7.45 6.79 16.89
CA GLY A 30 -7.33 5.55 16.14
C GLY A 30 -7.30 4.37 17.09
N ASP A 31 -8.40 3.64 17.17
CA ASP A 31 -8.46 2.29 17.74
C ASP A 31 -7.37 1.42 17.09
N GLU A 32 -6.32 1.10 17.86
CA GLU A 32 -5.16 0.32 17.43
C GLU A 32 -5.48 -1.19 17.29
N THR A 33 -6.70 -1.52 16.85
CA THR A 33 -7.23 -2.89 16.76
C THR A 33 -7.79 -3.27 15.37
N ALA A 34 -7.80 -2.38 14.36
CA ALA A 34 -8.53 -2.63 13.11
C ALA A 34 -7.69 -2.96 11.85
N MET A 35 -6.41 -3.34 11.97
CA MET A 35 -5.59 -3.69 10.80
C MET A 35 -5.75 -5.15 10.33
N ALA A 36 -6.47 -6.00 11.08
CA ALA A 36 -6.66 -7.40 10.71
C ALA A 36 -7.81 -7.64 9.69
N ASP A 37 -8.67 -6.66 9.45
CA ASP A 37 -9.89 -6.79 8.63
C ASP A 37 -10.01 -5.76 7.48
N ALA A 38 -8.92 -5.04 7.16
CA ALA A 38 -8.91 -4.08 6.06
C ALA A 38 -8.45 -4.72 4.75
N ILE A 39 -9.20 -4.54 3.67
CA ILE A 39 -8.78 -4.87 2.31
C ILE A 39 -7.95 -3.73 1.75
N ILE A 40 -6.69 -4.01 1.40
CA ILE A 40 -5.77 -3.03 0.82
C ILE A 40 -5.95 -2.98 -0.71
N VAL A 41 -6.31 -1.81 -1.22
CA VAL A 41 -6.60 -1.58 -2.64
C VAL A 41 -5.61 -0.59 -3.24
N TYR A 42 -4.79 -1.04 -4.16
CA TYR A 42 -3.91 -0.17 -4.95
C TYR A 42 -4.69 0.42 -6.12
N THR A 43 -4.68 1.74 -6.26
CA THR A 43 -5.51 2.40 -7.29
C THR A 43 -4.91 3.71 -7.80
N ASN A 44 -5.19 4.03 -9.07
CA ASN A 44 -4.95 5.36 -9.65
C ASN A 44 -6.25 6.16 -9.86
N GLN A 45 -7.36 5.70 -9.27
CA GLN A 45 -8.72 6.20 -9.53
C GLN A 45 -9.31 6.98 -8.35
N THR A 46 -8.49 7.66 -7.54
CA THR A 46 -8.96 8.45 -6.39
C THR A 46 -9.31 9.90 -6.77
N SER A 47 -8.61 10.48 -7.74
CA SER A 47 -8.83 11.86 -8.18
C SER A 47 -10.20 12.13 -8.84
N GLY A 48 -10.62 13.40 -8.85
CA GLY A 48 -11.83 13.85 -9.58
C GLY A 48 -13.16 13.45 -8.93
N GLY A 49 -13.18 13.24 -7.61
CA GLY A 49 -14.39 12.83 -6.87
C GLY A 49 -14.70 11.33 -6.93
N ARG A 50 -13.87 10.55 -7.64
CA ARG A 50 -14.04 9.09 -7.76
C ARG A 50 -13.79 8.38 -6.44
N GLU A 51 -12.83 8.86 -5.62
CA GLU A 51 -12.62 8.33 -4.27
C GLU A 51 -13.89 8.41 -3.42
N THR A 52 -14.55 9.57 -3.38
CA THR A 52 -15.81 9.74 -2.64
C THR A 52 -16.90 8.80 -3.17
N ARG A 53 -16.98 8.60 -4.50
CA ARG A 53 -17.95 7.66 -5.06
C ARG A 53 -17.62 6.21 -4.68
N LEU A 54 -16.35 5.83 -4.69
CA LEU A 54 -15.91 4.50 -4.27
C LEU A 54 -16.22 4.25 -2.79
N GLN A 55 -15.91 5.20 -1.91
CA GLN A 55 -16.25 5.14 -0.49
C GLN A 55 -17.77 5.02 -0.28
N THR A 56 -18.57 5.76 -1.05
CA THR A 56 -20.04 5.66 -1.03
C THR A 56 -20.49 4.26 -1.43
N LEU A 57 -19.98 3.72 -2.55
CA LEU A 57 -20.33 2.36 -3.02
C LEU A 57 -19.97 1.28 -1.99
N ILE A 58 -18.80 1.41 -1.35
CA ILE A 58 -18.35 0.48 -0.31
C ILE A 58 -19.29 0.54 0.90
N SER A 59 -19.67 1.75 1.31
CA SER A 59 -20.60 1.97 2.41
C SER A 59 -22.00 1.41 2.09
N GLU A 60 -22.50 1.64 0.87
CA GLU A 60 -23.79 1.12 0.38
C GLU A 60 -23.81 -0.41 0.31
N ALA A 61 -22.68 -1.03 -0.02
CA ALA A 61 -22.56 -2.48 -0.15
C ALA A 61 -22.51 -3.23 1.20
N ASN A 62 -22.27 -2.52 2.32
CA ASN A 62 -22.21 -3.09 3.67
C ASN A 62 -21.38 -4.39 3.75
N LEU A 63 -20.15 -4.31 3.25
CA LEU A 63 -19.30 -5.48 2.97
C LEU A 63 -18.82 -6.24 4.22
N GLY A 64 -18.98 -5.65 5.41
CA GLY A 64 -18.51 -6.25 6.68
C GLY A 64 -17.00 -6.18 6.90
N PHE A 65 -16.27 -5.47 6.03
CA PHE A 65 -14.83 -5.19 6.14
C PHE A 65 -14.54 -3.74 5.74
N SER A 66 -13.41 -3.21 6.19
CA SER A 66 -12.93 -1.89 5.78
C SER A 66 -12.11 -1.98 4.49
N VAL A 67 -11.99 -0.85 3.78
CA VAL A 67 -11.19 -0.76 2.56
C VAL A 67 -10.22 0.39 2.70
N GLU A 68 -8.93 0.11 2.51
CA GLU A 68 -7.87 1.10 2.49
C GLU A 68 -7.39 1.32 1.05
N PHE A 69 -7.41 2.57 0.58
CA PHE A 69 -6.90 2.92 -0.73
C PHE A 69 -5.45 3.42 -0.64
N VAL A 70 -4.56 2.79 -1.41
CA VAL A 70 -3.20 3.27 -1.62
C VAL A 70 -3.10 3.82 -3.04
N GLU A 71 -2.91 5.13 -3.14
CA GLU A 71 -2.84 5.80 -4.44
C GLU A 71 -1.48 5.57 -5.11
N LEU A 72 -1.50 4.86 -6.24
CA LEU A 72 -0.33 4.57 -7.06
C LEU A 72 -0.71 4.67 -8.54
N ALA A 73 0.11 5.36 -9.33
CA ALA A 73 -0.13 5.52 -10.76
C ALA A 73 1.07 5.14 -11.63
N GLY A 74 0.77 4.78 -12.88
CA GLY A 74 1.76 4.59 -13.93
C GLY A 74 2.89 3.62 -13.57
N GLN A 75 4.13 4.08 -13.75
CA GLN A 75 5.32 3.26 -13.47
C GLN A 75 5.48 2.89 -12.00
N ASN A 76 5.01 3.71 -11.06
CA ASN A 76 5.11 3.42 -9.64
C ASN A 76 4.24 2.21 -9.27
N LEU A 77 3.00 2.18 -9.75
CA LEU A 77 2.11 1.03 -9.58
C LEU A 77 2.73 -0.24 -10.15
N ARG A 78 3.20 -0.19 -11.41
CA ARG A 78 3.82 -1.34 -12.06
C ARG A 78 5.04 -1.86 -11.28
N SER A 79 5.95 -0.97 -10.92
CA SER A 79 7.21 -1.36 -10.26
C SER A 79 6.96 -1.95 -8.89
N ARG A 80 5.99 -1.42 -8.14
CA ARG A 80 5.59 -1.94 -6.84
C ARG A 80 5.02 -3.35 -6.94
N LEU A 81 4.09 -3.57 -7.85
CA LEU A 81 3.47 -4.89 -8.05
C LEU A 81 4.46 -5.95 -8.52
N ILE A 82 5.45 -5.59 -9.34
CA ILE A 82 6.54 -6.51 -9.72
C ILE A 82 7.39 -6.87 -8.49
N ALA A 83 7.71 -5.89 -7.65
CA ALA A 83 8.51 -6.12 -6.44
C ALA A 83 7.78 -6.99 -5.41
N GLU A 84 6.46 -6.85 -5.31
CA GLU A 84 5.61 -7.57 -4.36
C GLU A 84 5.08 -8.92 -4.89
N LYS A 85 5.40 -9.33 -6.11
CA LYS A 85 4.77 -10.50 -6.77
C LYS A 85 4.81 -11.81 -5.96
N ASN A 86 5.85 -11.99 -5.12
CA ASN A 86 6.02 -13.18 -4.28
C ASN A 86 5.51 -12.98 -2.85
N PHE A 87 5.27 -11.73 -2.46
CA PHE A 87 4.84 -11.31 -1.12
C PHE A 87 3.85 -10.14 -1.29
N PRO A 88 2.64 -10.41 -1.81
CA PRO A 88 1.68 -9.37 -2.13
C PRO A 88 1.24 -8.63 -0.86
N ILE A 89 1.26 -7.30 -0.91
CA ILE A 89 0.71 -6.45 0.16
C ILE A 89 -0.70 -5.99 -0.21
N ALA A 90 -0.92 -5.65 -1.47
CA ALA A 90 -2.25 -5.33 -1.97
C ALA A 90 -3.10 -6.59 -2.16
N ASP A 91 -4.35 -6.54 -1.71
CA ASP A 91 -5.35 -7.57 -1.97
C ASP A 91 -5.98 -7.37 -3.36
N VAL A 92 -6.21 -6.11 -3.74
CA VAL A 92 -6.85 -5.74 -5.00
C VAL A 92 -6.09 -4.62 -5.67
N VAL A 93 -5.98 -4.70 -7.00
CA VAL A 93 -5.51 -3.59 -7.84
C VAL A 93 -6.67 -3.10 -8.69
N LEU A 94 -7.04 -1.84 -8.53
CA LEU A 94 -8.10 -1.18 -9.28
C LEU A 94 -7.53 -0.11 -10.21
N GLY A 95 -7.71 -0.30 -11.52
CA GLY A 95 -7.23 0.64 -12.53
C GLY A 95 -5.86 0.24 -13.11
N GLY A 96 -5.03 1.25 -13.39
CA GLY A 96 -3.87 1.09 -14.28
C GLY A 96 -4.24 1.26 -15.76
N GLY A 97 -3.26 1.65 -16.57
CA GLY A 97 -3.42 1.78 -18.01
C GLY A 97 -3.05 0.50 -18.76
N VAL A 98 -3.23 0.52 -20.08
CA VAL A 98 -2.91 -0.61 -20.96
C VAL A 98 -1.44 -1.00 -20.85
N LEU A 99 -0.53 -0.02 -20.78
CA LEU A 99 0.91 -0.28 -20.69
C LEU A 99 1.31 -0.92 -19.36
N GLU A 100 0.70 -0.49 -18.26
CA GLU A 100 0.91 -1.11 -16.95
C GLU A 100 0.44 -2.57 -16.98
N HIS A 101 -0.76 -2.82 -17.49
CA HIS A 101 -1.31 -4.18 -17.57
C HIS A 101 -0.44 -5.10 -18.45
N LEU A 102 0.00 -4.63 -19.61
CA LEU A 102 0.90 -5.41 -20.49
C LEU A 102 2.24 -5.70 -19.81
N GLY A 103 2.81 -4.73 -19.10
CA GLY A 103 4.04 -4.93 -18.33
C GLY A 103 3.87 -5.97 -17.23
N LEU A 104 2.78 -5.89 -16.45
CA LEU A 104 2.48 -6.86 -15.39
C LEU A 104 2.25 -8.27 -15.95
N LYS A 105 1.57 -8.38 -17.09
CA LYS A 105 1.38 -9.66 -17.79
C LYS A 105 2.71 -10.25 -18.24
N ASN A 106 3.61 -9.44 -18.80
CA ASN A 106 4.93 -9.88 -19.25
C ASN A 106 5.81 -10.39 -18.09
N GLU A 107 5.68 -9.76 -16.92
CA GLU A 107 6.39 -10.12 -15.70
C GLU A 107 5.73 -11.28 -14.91
N GLY A 108 4.62 -11.82 -15.41
CA GLY A 108 3.90 -12.92 -14.79
C GLY A 108 3.24 -12.56 -13.47
N VAL A 109 2.89 -11.28 -13.27
CA VAL A 109 2.25 -10.80 -12.02
C VAL A 109 0.75 -11.08 -12.00
N THR A 110 0.10 -11.13 -13.16
CA THR A 110 -1.36 -11.32 -13.27
C THR A 110 -1.73 -12.69 -13.80
N THR A 111 -2.84 -13.24 -13.28
CA THR A 111 -3.49 -14.45 -13.80
C THR A 111 -4.82 -14.06 -14.43
N PRO A 112 -5.25 -14.67 -15.55
CA PRO A 112 -6.56 -14.42 -16.12
C PRO A 112 -7.68 -14.67 -15.11
N PHE A 113 -8.61 -13.72 -14.99
CA PHE A 113 -9.81 -13.84 -14.18
C PHE A 113 -11.04 -13.77 -15.09
N PHE A 114 -11.95 -14.73 -14.92
CA PHE A 114 -13.21 -14.80 -15.66
C PHE A 114 -14.37 -14.72 -14.67
N PRO A 115 -15.05 -13.55 -14.56
CA PRO A 115 -16.17 -13.42 -13.63
C PRO A 115 -17.36 -14.26 -14.08
N THR A 116 -18.14 -14.76 -13.13
CA THR A 116 -19.35 -15.56 -13.41
C THR A 116 -20.45 -14.77 -14.12
N TRP A 117 -20.42 -13.44 -13.99
CA TRP A 117 -21.36 -12.53 -14.63
C TRP A 117 -20.87 -12.03 -16.01
N LEU A 118 -19.77 -12.55 -16.55
CA LEU A 118 -19.22 -12.12 -17.84
C LEU A 118 -20.27 -12.18 -18.97
N ASP A 119 -21.10 -13.22 -18.98
CA ASP A 119 -22.14 -13.44 -20.00
C ASP A 119 -23.34 -12.48 -19.86
N THR A 120 -23.41 -11.71 -18.77
CA THR A 120 -24.48 -10.74 -18.50
C THR A 120 -24.12 -9.32 -18.92
N VAL A 121 -22.86 -9.08 -19.31
CA VAL A 121 -22.39 -7.80 -19.85
C VAL A 121 -22.75 -7.77 -21.33
N ASP A 122 -23.48 -6.74 -21.76
CA ASP A 122 -23.83 -6.56 -23.17
C ASP A 122 -22.59 -6.75 -24.05
N SER A 123 -22.69 -7.66 -25.02
CA SER A 123 -21.62 -7.85 -25.99
C SER A 123 -21.41 -6.54 -26.74
N VAL A 124 -20.18 -6.03 -26.74
CA VAL A 124 -19.81 -4.82 -27.48
C VAL A 124 -20.14 -5.05 -28.95
N HIS A 125 -21.18 -4.36 -29.46
CA HIS A 125 -21.49 -4.25 -30.89
C HIS A 125 -20.68 -3.13 -31.53
#